data_AF-A0A5R2MX67-F1
#
_entry.id   AF-A0A5R2MX67-F1
#
_cell.length_a   1.000
_cell.length_b   1.000
_cell.length_c   1.000
_cell.angle_alpha   90.00
_cell.angle_beta   90.00
_cell.angle_gamma   90.00
#
_symmetry.space_group_name_H-M   'P 1'
#
loop_
_entity.id
_entity.type
_entity.pdbx_description
1 polymer ?
#
loop_
_entity_poly.entity_id
_entity_poly.type
_entity_poly.pdbx_seq_one_letter_code
_entity_poly.pdbx_strand_id
1 'polypeptide(L)'
;VTGEGRGFMAGADIKEYAAQTGPEFDIFQAAGTRMYAAIENNAKPVIAAVNGFALGGGMELVLCCDFVIANQFAKLGLPEIKLGLIPGGGGTQRSVAKLGRNRANFLLMTGAIVP
;
A
#
# COMPACT_ATOMS: atom_id res chain seq x y z
N VAL A 1 -9.06 -5.72 -8.84
CA VAL A 1 -8.01 -6.45 -8.10
C VAL A 1 -8.57 -6.87 -6.74
N THR A 2 -8.34 -8.09 -6.30
CA THR A 2 -8.72 -8.63 -4.98
C THR A 2 -7.65 -9.58 -4.48
N GLY A 3 -7.55 -9.79 -3.17
CA GLY A 3 -6.74 -10.86 -2.59
C GLY A 3 -7.53 -12.16 -2.47
N GLU A 4 -6.81 -13.28 -2.33
CA GLU A 4 -7.38 -14.57 -1.95
C GLU A 4 -7.22 -14.79 -0.44
N GLY A 5 -8.20 -15.46 0.18
CA GLY A 5 -8.15 -15.83 1.59
C GLY A 5 -8.50 -14.68 2.54
N ARG A 6 -7.70 -14.51 3.60
CA ARG A 6 -8.06 -13.70 4.79
C ARG A 6 -7.87 -12.19 4.62
N GLY A 7 -7.27 -11.74 3.54
CA GLY A 7 -6.99 -10.32 3.33
C GLY A 7 -6.62 -10.01 1.89
N PHE A 8 -6.53 -8.71 1.62
CA PHE A 8 -6.18 -8.20 0.29
C PHE A 8 -4.66 -8.31 0.08
N MET A 9 -3.87 -7.68 0.96
CA MET A 9 -2.41 -7.75 0.97
C MET A 9 -1.88 -7.18 2.29
N ALA A 10 -1.04 -7.94 3.01
CA ALA A 10 -0.47 -7.53 4.30
C ALA A 10 0.70 -6.53 4.18
N GLY A 11 1.14 -6.24 2.96
CA GLY A 11 2.36 -5.50 2.68
C GLY A 11 3.46 -6.43 2.19
N ALA A 12 4.69 -5.93 2.18
CA ALA A 12 5.85 -6.66 1.72
C ALA A 12 6.34 -7.71 2.74
N ASP A 13 7.09 -8.69 2.25
CA ASP A 13 7.76 -9.66 3.12
C ASP A 13 8.99 -9.00 3.78
N ILE A 14 8.87 -8.72 5.07
CA ILE A 14 9.92 -8.05 5.84
C ILE A 14 11.16 -8.93 6.00
N LYS A 15 11.03 -10.27 5.96
CA LYS A 15 12.18 -11.15 6.02
C LYS A 15 12.99 -11.08 4.73
N GLU A 16 12.31 -10.95 3.59
CA GLU A 16 12.95 -10.72 2.30
C GLU A 16 13.68 -9.38 2.29
N TYR A 17 13.04 -8.31 2.78
CA TYR A 17 13.68 -6.98 2.87
C TYR A 17 14.96 -7.00 3.69
N ALA A 18 14.93 -7.65 4.86
CA ALA A 18 16.08 -7.71 5.75
C ALA A 18 17.26 -8.52 5.19
N ALA A 19 17.01 -9.37 4.19
CA ALA A 19 18.03 -10.21 3.57
C ALA A 19 18.67 -9.57 2.33
N GLN A 20 18.11 -8.47 1.80
CA GLN A 20 18.59 -7.80 0.60
C GLN A 20 19.73 -6.82 0.90
N THR A 21 20.68 -6.74 -0.03
CA THR A 21 21.64 -5.63 -0.11
C THR A 21 20.97 -4.36 -0.64
N GLY A 22 21.61 -3.20 -0.45
CA GLY A 22 21.11 -1.93 -0.98
C GLY A 22 20.77 -1.97 -2.49
N PRO A 23 21.68 -2.43 -3.37
CA PRO A 23 21.40 -2.53 -4.80
C PRO A 23 20.25 -3.49 -5.16
N GLU A 24 20.11 -4.60 -4.44
CA GLU A 24 18.98 -5.53 -4.64
C GLU A 24 17.66 -4.87 -4.24
N PHE A 25 17.68 -4.13 -3.13
CA PHE A 25 16.53 -3.36 -2.67
C PHE A 25 16.14 -2.25 -3.65
N ASP A 26 17.11 -1.58 -4.30
CA ASP A 26 16.85 -0.59 -5.35
C ASP A 26 16.16 -1.21 -6.56
N ILE A 27 16.58 -2.41 -6.99
CA ILE A 27 15.95 -3.15 -8.08
C ILE A 27 14.52 -3.54 -7.70
N PHE A 28 14.33 -4.04 -6.48
CA PHE A 28 13.01 -4.36 -5.93
C PHE A 28 12.09 -3.14 -5.95
N GLN A 29 12.56 -1.99 -5.45
CA GLN A 29 11.81 -0.73 -5.42
C GLN A 29 11.46 -0.21 -6.82
N ALA A 30 12.38 -0.33 -7.78
CA ALA A 30 12.12 0.02 -9.16
C ALA A 30 11.05 -0.88 -9.79
N ALA A 31 11.04 -2.18 -9.47
CA ALA A 31 10.01 -3.11 -9.92
C ALA A 31 8.64 -2.78 -9.30
N GLY A 32 8.58 -2.52 -8.00
CA GLY A 32 7.36 -2.09 -7.30
C GLY A 32 6.79 -0.80 -7.90
N THR A 33 7.65 0.20 -8.15
CA THR A 33 7.25 1.47 -8.78
C THR A 33 6.59 1.26 -10.14
N ARG A 34 7.17 0.40 -11.00
CA ARG A 34 6.59 0.04 -12.30
C ARG A 34 5.23 -0.65 -12.16
N MET A 35 5.09 -1.56 -11.18
CA MET A 35 3.82 -2.24 -10.90
C MET A 35 2.74 -1.25 -10.46
N TYR A 36 3.02 -0.38 -9.49
CA TYR A 36 2.07 0.64 -9.04
C TYR A 36 1.65 1.57 -10.18
N ALA A 37 2.62 2.05 -10.98
CA ALA A 37 2.35 2.90 -12.12
C ALA A 37 1.51 2.21 -13.21
N ALA A 38 1.69 0.90 -13.43
CA ALA A 38 0.91 0.15 -14.41
C ALA A 38 -0.57 0.02 -14.01
N ILE A 39 -0.87 0.00 -12.71
CA ILE A 39 -2.23 -0.01 -12.18
C ILE A 39 -2.84 1.40 -12.24
N GLU A 40 -2.10 2.39 -11.78
CA GLU A 40 -2.56 3.79 -11.73
C GLU A 40 -2.82 4.37 -13.12
N ASN A 41 -2.01 4.01 -14.12
CA ASN A 41 -2.14 4.49 -15.50
C ASN A 41 -2.87 3.49 -16.41
N ASN A 42 -3.64 2.56 -15.84
CA ASN A 42 -4.35 1.59 -16.65
C ASN A 42 -5.40 2.29 -17.52
N ALA A 43 -5.50 1.88 -18.80
CA ALA A 43 -6.48 2.45 -19.71
C ALA A 43 -7.94 2.09 -19.36
N LYS A 44 -8.14 1.13 -18.46
CA LYS A 44 -9.45 0.70 -17.96
C LYS A 44 -9.55 1.02 -16.47
N PRO A 45 -10.77 1.31 -15.95
CA PRO A 45 -10.97 1.50 -14.52
C PRO A 45 -10.52 0.28 -13.72
N VAL A 46 -9.73 0.51 -12.68
CA VAL A 46 -9.27 -0.52 -11.74
C VAL A 46 -9.97 -0.35 -10.40
N ILE A 47 -10.67 -1.41 -9.99
CA ILE A 47 -11.38 -1.45 -8.71
C ILE A 47 -10.61 -2.33 -7.72
N ALA A 48 -10.28 -1.80 -6.54
CA ALA A 48 -9.80 -2.61 -5.42
C ALA A 48 -10.99 -3.17 -4.63
N ALA A 49 -11.13 -4.49 -4.58
CA ALA A 49 -12.05 -5.18 -3.69
C ALA A 49 -11.27 -5.70 -2.47
N VAL A 50 -11.37 -4.99 -1.34
CA VAL A 50 -10.57 -5.25 -0.14
C VAL A 50 -11.30 -6.24 0.77
N ASN A 51 -10.88 -7.50 0.74
CA ASN A 51 -11.48 -8.64 1.44
C ASN A 51 -10.91 -8.88 2.86
N GLY A 52 -10.40 -7.84 3.52
CA GLY A 52 -9.79 -7.94 4.84
C GLY A 52 -8.74 -6.84 5.02
N PHE A 53 -7.50 -7.20 5.32
CA PHE A 53 -6.44 -6.22 5.52
C PHE A 53 -5.76 -5.79 4.21
N ALA A 54 -5.49 -4.49 4.09
CA ALA A 54 -4.64 -3.87 3.06
C ALA A 54 -3.64 -2.95 3.78
N LEU A 55 -2.43 -3.44 4.02
CA LEU A 55 -1.43 -2.76 4.86
C LEU A 55 -0.15 -2.50 4.09
N GLY A 56 0.50 -1.36 4.39
CA GLY A 56 1.75 -0.93 3.75
C GLY A 56 1.65 -0.96 2.23
N GLY A 57 2.51 -1.73 1.56
CA GLY A 57 2.46 -1.93 0.11
C GLY A 57 1.08 -2.38 -0.42
N GLY A 58 0.26 -3.06 0.38
CA GLY A 58 -1.13 -3.38 0.06
C GLY A 58 -2.07 -2.17 0.06
N MET A 59 -1.90 -1.25 1.01
CA MET A 59 -2.58 0.04 1.00
C MET A 59 -2.09 0.92 -0.14
N GLU A 60 -0.80 0.88 -0.47
CA GLU A 60 -0.25 1.58 -1.64
C GLU A 60 -0.87 1.08 -2.95
N LEU A 61 -1.14 -0.23 -3.06
CA LEU A 61 -1.85 -0.82 -4.19
C LEU A 61 -3.30 -0.34 -4.28
N VAL A 62 -4.00 -0.31 -3.13
CA VAL A 62 -5.37 0.25 -3.04
C VAL A 62 -5.39 1.70 -3.47
N LEU A 63 -4.41 2.50 -3.05
CA LEU A 63 -4.29 3.91 -3.42
C LEU A 63 -4.05 4.12 -4.92
N CYS A 64 -3.50 3.14 -5.64
CA CYS A 64 -3.36 3.20 -7.10
C CYS A 64 -4.67 2.95 -7.85
N CYS A 65 -5.68 2.35 -7.23
CA CYS A 65 -6.95 2.00 -7.88
C CYS A 65 -7.89 3.20 -7.96
N ASP A 66 -8.76 3.23 -8.97
CA ASP A 66 -9.74 4.31 -9.18
C ASP A 66 -10.85 4.31 -8.13
N PHE A 67 -11.34 3.11 -7.81
CA PHE A 67 -12.43 2.91 -6.86
C PHE A 67 -12.11 1.78 -5.90
N VAL A 68 -12.60 1.89 -4.66
CA VAL A 68 -12.34 0.93 -3.59
C VAL A 68 -13.66 0.45 -3.01
N ILE A 69 -13.86 -0.86 -3.00
CA ILE A 69 -14.94 -1.53 -2.28
C ILE A 69 -14.29 -2.30 -1.15
N ALA A 70 -14.52 -1.87 0.08
CA ALA A 70 -13.98 -2.53 1.26
C ALA A 70 -15.07 -3.36 1.94
N ASN A 71 -14.72 -4.56 2.38
CA ASN A 71 -15.60 -5.30 3.28
C ASN A 71 -15.75 -4.52 4.61
N GLN A 72 -16.83 -4.75 5.35
CA GLN A 72 -17.14 -4.03 6.60
C GLN A 72 -16.12 -4.25 7.75
N PHE A 73 -15.25 -5.25 7.61
CA PHE A 73 -14.21 -5.60 8.57
C PHE A 73 -12.80 -5.34 8.00
N ALA A 74 -12.73 -4.56 6.93
CA ALA A 74 -11.47 -4.26 6.27
C ALA A 74 -10.59 -3.48 7.24
N LYS A 75 -9.27 -3.61 7.05
CA LYS A 75 -8.29 -2.91 7.86
C LYS A 75 -7.25 -2.31 6.94
N LEU A 76 -7.23 -0.99 6.85
CA LEU A 76 -6.35 -0.25 5.94
C LEU A 76 -5.34 0.57 6.74
N GLY A 77 -4.12 0.69 6.23
CA GLY A 77 -3.12 1.53 6.89
C GLY A 77 -1.73 1.48 6.27
N LEU A 78 -0.90 2.42 6.69
CA LEU A 78 0.51 2.55 6.32
C LEU A 78 1.38 2.42 7.58
N PRO A 79 1.52 1.20 8.15
CA PRO A 79 2.19 0.97 9.42
C PRO A 79 3.73 0.89 9.33
N GLU A 80 4.33 1.20 8.19
CA GLU A 80 5.78 1.11 7.92
C GLU A 80 6.63 1.82 8.98
N ILE A 81 6.13 2.92 9.54
CA ILE A 81 6.82 3.68 10.59
C ILE A 81 7.09 2.84 11.85
N LYS A 82 6.28 1.81 12.11
CA LYS A 82 6.49 0.87 13.23
C LYS A 82 7.72 -0.02 13.03
N LEU A 83 8.23 -0.10 11.80
CA LEU A 83 9.46 -0.80 11.44
C LEU A 83 10.63 0.17 11.22
N GLY A 84 10.45 1.47 11.50
CA GLY A 84 11.43 2.50 11.19
C GLY A 84 11.53 2.82 9.69
N LEU A 85 10.51 2.47 8.91
CA LEU A 85 10.44 2.68 7.46
C LEU A 85 9.39 3.72 7.09
N ILE A 86 9.39 4.11 5.82
CA ILE A 86 8.32 4.90 5.20
C ILE A 86 7.69 4.12 4.05
N PRO A 87 6.44 4.41 3.65
CA PRO A 87 5.85 3.82 2.44
C PRO A 87 6.69 4.15 1.20
N GLY A 88 7.23 3.11 0.58
CA GLY A 88 8.20 3.20 -0.51
C GLY A 88 7.60 3.10 -1.91
N GLY A 89 6.34 2.70 -2.05
CA GLY A 89 5.62 2.53 -3.31
C GLY A 89 4.85 3.77 -3.78
N GLY A 90 5.04 4.93 -3.15
CA GLY A 90 4.35 6.18 -3.45
C GLY A 90 3.16 6.50 -2.53
N GLY A 91 3.01 5.74 -1.43
CA GLY A 91 1.96 5.89 -0.43
C GLY A 91 1.97 7.25 0.26
N THR A 92 3.14 7.85 0.47
CA THR A 92 3.23 9.20 1.06
C THR A 92 2.61 10.28 0.17
N GLN A 93 2.70 10.14 -1.15
CA GLN A 93 2.12 11.05 -2.12
C GLN A 93 0.64 10.75 -2.35
N ARG A 94 0.30 9.49 -2.65
CA ARG A 94 -1.08 9.11 -3.01
C ARG A 94 -2.05 9.23 -1.85
N SER A 95 -1.62 8.92 -0.62
CA SER A 95 -2.49 9.08 0.55
C SER A 95 -2.88 10.54 0.76
N VAL A 96 -1.95 11.49 0.55
CA VAL A 96 -2.26 12.92 0.64
C VAL A 96 -3.23 13.34 -0.45
N ALA A 97 -3.02 12.89 -1.69
CA ALA A 97 -3.90 13.22 -2.81
C ALA A 97 -5.33 12.64 -2.64
N LYS A 98 -5.46 11.42 -2.12
CA LYS A 98 -6.76 10.73 -2.01
C LYS A 98 -7.50 10.96 -0.69
N LEU A 99 -6.79 11.13 0.42
CA LEU A 99 -7.38 11.23 1.76
C LEU A 99 -7.32 12.65 2.33
N GLY A 100 -6.55 13.54 1.71
CA GLY A 100 -6.19 14.84 2.25
C GLY A 100 -5.07 14.76 3.28
N ARG A 101 -4.39 15.89 3.50
CA ARG A 101 -3.15 15.96 4.28
C ARG A 101 -3.28 15.49 5.72
N ASN A 102 -4.35 15.86 6.42
CA ASN A 102 -4.50 15.54 7.84
C ASN A 102 -4.69 14.04 8.09
N ARG A 103 -5.53 13.37 7.28
CA ARG A 103 -5.73 11.91 7.38
C ARG A 103 -4.48 11.15 6.96
N ALA A 104 -3.84 11.59 5.88
CA ALA A 104 -2.57 10.99 5.44
C ALA A 104 -1.49 11.11 6.51
N ASN A 105 -1.26 12.30 7.07
CA ASN A 105 -0.29 12.50 8.15
C ASN A 105 -0.62 11.63 9.38
N PHE A 106 -1.89 11.55 9.78
CA PHE A 106 -2.30 10.68 10.89
C PHE A 106 -1.89 9.22 10.62
N LEU A 107 -2.23 8.66 9.46
CA LEU A 107 -1.87 7.29 9.10
C LEU A 107 -0.35 7.09 9.05
N LEU A 108 0.36 7.98 8.35
CA LEU A 108 1.81 7.90 8.12
C LEU A 108 2.63 8.05 9.41
N MET A 109 2.27 9.01 10.27
CA MET A 109 3.06 9.35 11.46
C MET A 109 2.76 8.45 12.65
N THR A 110 1.57 7.85 12.71
CA THR A 110 1.18 6.95 13.82
C THR A 110 1.26 5.48 13.44
N GLY A 111 1.26 5.16 12.14
CA GLY A 111 1.07 3.80 11.65
C GLY A 111 -0.29 3.21 12.05
N ALA A 112 -1.30 4.05 12.26
CA ALA A 112 -2.65 3.62 12.62
C ALA A 112 -3.24 2.72 11.53
N ILE A 113 -3.97 1.70 11.99
CA ILE A 113 -4.76 0.81 11.14
C ILE A 113 -6.21 1.16 11.40
N VAL A 114 -6.91 1.57 10.34
CA VAL A 114 -8.30 2.04 10.42
C VAL A 114 -9.24 1.03 9.75
N PRO A 115 -10.51 0.95 10.21
CA PRO A 115 -11.56 0.24 9.49
C PRO A 115 -11.78 0.79 8.07
#